data_AF-A0A344WDT6-F1
#
_entry.id   AF-A0A344WDT6-F1
#
_cell.length_a   1.000
_cell.length_b   1.000
_cell.length_c   1.000
_cell.angle_alpha   90.00
_cell.angle_beta   90.00
_cell.angle_gamma   90.00
#
_symmetry.space_group_name_H-M   'P 1'
#
loop_
_entity.id
_entity.type
_entity.pdbx_description
1 polymer ?
#
loop_
_entity_poly.entity_id
_entity_poly.type
_entity_poly.pdbx_seq_one_letter_code
_entity_poly.pdbx_strand_id
1 'polypeptide(L)'
;MPQSIFFSWQSDTSPTTGRNFVRKSLEKAVQKLAQDADLFLPDREMEIDSDTSGVPGSPPIVETIFSKIDKATAFVADLTYVGTRTKDRLMPNPNVTLEYGWAFKALGSKRILSVMNVAHGHPEAHPLPFDLQHLRRPILFDLPDDADEAARAAERDKLVKALFSALKLILVLGAPQSKDADPHPHDVELLARVRAQLSDALVRFLRDHNFGTPFHSDILDPIGEMAQGWRGARYEFHDANLQASFAEVIAKSTDLMNVVSVRTYLSRGNSKVSTAKTDEDLDIGIQPETFQAIAEMNQLARALASAIDVFERMARDRVRVAGPAPPDTDLSADASQLIENLASHEGRGEVPAIVVRPKVIVRLAPHEATKGQRLDPKRVVQAMLGVPPLPDIAVSSGSDEQQWWSCDPPRGVDGKPNGESRWLARLVRPGTVELQATIGERIDDDPEIAVDGRDLERLIVSSIERAGSVLKALDLSGPTTISISLMGVEDVILTRARPGGRKIVKPYIQLPVTTAPSLIKGVGSALQEQFDILWQSSGWADGSPSFQSGTWHAGGDRLHGGPS
;
A
#
# COMPACT_ATOMS: atom_id res chain seq x y z
N MET A 1 34.75 7.45 4.59
CA MET A 1 34.52 5.99 4.65
C MET A 1 35.34 5.36 3.54
N PRO A 2 36.11 4.30 3.81
CA PRO A 2 36.84 3.57 2.78
C PRO A 2 35.87 3.03 1.72
N GLN A 3 36.31 2.97 0.47
CA GLN A 3 35.52 2.41 -0.62
C GLN A 3 35.81 0.92 -0.71
N SER A 4 34.88 0.08 -0.24
CA SER A 4 35.04 -1.37 -0.31
C SER A 4 34.55 -1.92 -1.65
N ILE A 5 35.30 -2.88 -2.19
CA ILE A 5 34.90 -3.71 -3.33
C ILE A 5 34.66 -5.11 -2.79
N PHE A 6 33.41 -5.57 -2.81
CA PHE A 6 33.09 -6.92 -2.34
C PHE A 6 33.33 -7.93 -3.45
N PHE A 7 34.22 -8.90 -3.21
CA PHE A 7 34.54 -9.98 -4.15
C PHE A 7 33.89 -11.29 -3.71
N SER A 8 32.91 -11.74 -4.50
CA SER A 8 32.25 -13.05 -4.36
C SER A 8 32.93 -14.08 -5.26
N TRP A 9 33.48 -15.14 -4.65
CA TRP A 9 34.43 -16.05 -5.28
C TRP A 9 33.99 -17.52 -5.26
N GLN A 10 34.51 -18.30 -6.21
CA GLN A 10 34.20 -19.72 -6.38
C GLN A 10 35.16 -20.59 -5.56
N SER A 11 34.66 -21.37 -4.60
CA SER A 11 35.49 -22.30 -3.79
C SER A 11 35.93 -23.55 -4.53
N ASP A 12 35.18 -23.93 -5.56
CA ASP A 12 35.28 -25.23 -6.23
C ASP A 12 36.16 -25.19 -7.49
N THR A 13 36.90 -24.10 -7.69
CA THR A 13 37.91 -23.94 -8.77
C THR A 13 39.32 -24.00 -8.20
N SER A 14 40.31 -24.36 -9.02
CA SER A 14 41.71 -24.31 -8.61
C SER A 14 42.07 -22.89 -8.16
N PRO A 15 42.65 -22.69 -6.95
CA PRO A 15 42.95 -21.35 -6.47
C PRO A 15 43.88 -20.55 -7.40
N THR A 16 44.77 -21.22 -8.13
CA THR A 16 45.77 -20.59 -9.02
C THR A 16 45.18 -20.05 -10.31
N THR A 17 44.00 -20.54 -10.73
CA THR A 17 43.28 -20.13 -11.94
C THR A 17 41.93 -19.48 -11.67
N GLY A 18 41.38 -19.65 -10.47
CA GLY A 18 40.16 -19.01 -9.98
C GLY A 18 40.43 -17.95 -8.90
N ARG A 19 39.99 -18.22 -7.66
CA ARG A 19 39.90 -17.19 -6.58
C ARG A 19 41.18 -16.36 -6.36
N ASN A 20 42.38 -16.96 -6.33
CA ASN A 20 43.61 -16.18 -6.08
C ASN A 20 44.04 -15.41 -7.32
N PHE A 21 43.79 -15.95 -8.51
CA PHE A 21 44.07 -15.28 -9.77
C PHE A 21 43.22 -14.02 -9.94
N VAL A 22 41.91 -14.15 -9.73
CA VAL A 22 40.96 -13.03 -9.81
C VAL A 22 41.27 -12.01 -8.72
N ARG A 23 41.47 -12.44 -7.45
CA ARG A 23 41.83 -11.53 -6.35
C ARG A 23 43.08 -10.72 -6.65
N LYS A 24 44.18 -11.36 -7.08
CA LYS A 24 45.43 -10.68 -7.46
C LYS A 24 45.24 -9.70 -8.62
N SER A 25 44.35 -10.03 -9.56
CA SER A 25 44.01 -9.15 -10.67
C SER A 25 43.23 -7.92 -10.19
N LEU A 26 42.29 -8.12 -9.27
CA LEU A 26 41.51 -7.08 -8.61
C LEU A 26 42.42 -6.14 -7.81
N GLU A 27 43.31 -6.68 -6.98
CA GLU A 27 44.30 -5.93 -6.19
C GLU A 27 45.17 -5.04 -7.08
N LYS A 28 45.71 -5.59 -8.17
CA LYS A 28 46.51 -4.84 -9.15
C LYS A 28 45.71 -3.76 -9.87
N ALA A 29 44.43 -4.01 -10.19
CA ALA A 29 43.56 -3.01 -10.80
C ALA A 29 43.28 -1.85 -9.83
N VAL A 30 42.98 -2.15 -8.55
CA VAL A 30 42.77 -1.17 -7.48
C VAL A 30 44.03 -0.33 -7.24
N GLN A 31 45.21 -0.96 -7.20
CA GLN A 31 46.49 -0.23 -7.09
C GLN A 31 46.70 0.76 -8.24
N LYS A 32 46.37 0.37 -9.48
CA LYS A 32 46.43 1.27 -10.64
C LYS A 32 45.43 2.41 -10.54
N LEU A 33 44.21 2.15 -10.05
CA LEU A 33 43.18 3.18 -9.85
C LEU A 33 43.60 4.21 -8.79
N ALA A 34 44.28 3.78 -7.73
CA ALA A 34 44.79 4.68 -6.70
C ALA A 34 45.87 5.64 -7.22
N GLN A 35 46.50 5.34 -8.36
CA GLN A 35 47.53 6.16 -9.02
C GLN A 35 46.98 6.99 -10.18
N ASP A 36 45.69 6.86 -10.52
CA ASP A 36 45.06 7.53 -11.66
C ASP A 36 44.71 8.98 -11.31
N ALA A 37 45.35 9.93 -11.99
CA ALA A 37 45.20 11.36 -11.73
C ALA A 37 43.83 11.95 -12.12
N ASP A 38 43.03 11.26 -12.95
CA ASP A 38 41.69 11.71 -13.32
C ASP A 38 40.66 11.43 -12.22
N LEU A 39 40.99 10.53 -11.30
CA LEU A 39 40.17 10.23 -10.14
C LEU A 39 40.57 11.17 -9.00
N PHE A 40 39.80 12.24 -8.78
CA PHE A 40 39.88 13.02 -7.53
C PHE A 40 39.41 12.14 -6.36
N LEU A 41 40.33 11.30 -5.86
CA LEU A 41 40.19 10.47 -4.66
C LEU A 41 41.11 10.95 -3.53
N PRO A 42 41.19 12.26 -3.19
CA PRO A 42 41.95 12.65 -2.01
C PRO A 42 41.30 11.96 -0.79
N ASP A 43 42.08 11.15 -0.09
CA ASP A 43 41.75 10.44 1.16
C ASP A 43 40.80 9.23 1.10
N ARG A 44 40.65 8.55 -0.05
CA ARG A 44 39.84 7.31 -0.12
C ARG A 44 40.70 6.05 -0.22
N GLU A 45 40.86 5.35 0.90
CA GLU A 45 41.41 3.99 0.93
C GLU A 45 40.42 3.02 0.25
N MET A 46 40.91 2.26 -0.74
CA MET A 46 40.13 1.23 -1.43
C MET A 46 40.55 -0.14 -0.94
N GLU A 47 39.61 -0.91 -0.41
CA GLU A 47 39.86 -2.26 0.11
C GLU A 47 39.05 -3.30 -0.66
N ILE A 48 39.64 -4.49 -0.82
CA ILE A 48 38.94 -5.65 -1.35
C ILE A 48 38.48 -6.48 -0.18
N ASP A 49 37.18 -6.61 -0.06
CA ASP A 49 36.52 -7.30 1.02
C ASP A 49 35.82 -8.56 0.50
N SER A 50 35.64 -9.55 1.37
CA SER A 50 34.98 -10.80 1.02
C SER A 50 34.58 -11.60 2.27
N ASP A 51 33.61 -12.50 2.12
CA ASP A 51 33.19 -13.46 3.14
C ASP A 51 33.00 -12.78 4.53
N THR A 52 33.37 -13.42 5.64
CA THR A 52 33.29 -12.82 6.98
C THR A 52 34.62 -12.21 7.45
N SER A 53 35.56 -11.98 6.54
CA SER A 53 36.89 -11.45 6.87
C SER A 53 36.80 -10.10 7.60
N GLY A 54 37.71 -9.88 8.57
CA GLY A 54 37.77 -8.64 9.35
C GLY A 54 36.69 -8.46 10.42
N VAL A 55 35.76 -9.41 10.59
CA VAL A 55 34.69 -9.35 11.60
C VAL A 55 35.07 -10.18 12.83
N PRO A 56 35.04 -9.61 14.06
CA PRO A 56 35.45 -10.33 15.26
C PRO A 56 34.44 -11.41 15.69
N GLY A 57 34.94 -12.50 16.28
CA GLY A 57 34.12 -13.56 16.89
C GLY A 57 33.57 -14.58 15.90
N SER A 58 32.37 -15.09 16.19
CA SER A 58 31.64 -16.07 15.36
C SER A 58 30.33 -15.45 14.85
N PRO A 59 30.40 -14.51 13.90
CA PRO A 59 29.22 -13.80 13.44
C PRO A 59 28.31 -14.68 12.56
N PRO A 60 27.01 -14.38 12.46
CA PRO A 60 26.12 -15.06 11.52
C PRO A 60 26.59 -14.82 10.08
N ILE A 61 27.03 -15.89 9.41
CA ILE A 61 27.78 -15.82 8.14
C ILE A 61 27.02 -15.06 7.05
N VAL A 62 25.77 -15.46 6.78
CA VAL A 62 24.96 -14.90 5.68
C VAL A 62 24.62 -13.43 5.93
N GLU A 63 24.15 -13.10 7.13
CA GLU A 63 23.82 -11.71 7.52
C GLU A 63 25.05 -10.80 7.44
N THR A 64 26.21 -11.32 7.83
CA THR A 64 27.48 -10.58 7.77
C THR A 64 27.89 -10.30 6.33
N ILE A 65 27.85 -11.30 5.47
CA ILE A 65 28.14 -11.17 4.03
C ILE A 65 27.19 -10.13 3.40
N PHE A 66 25.89 -10.24 3.66
CA PHE A 66 24.89 -9.30 3.14
C PHE A 66 25.12 -7.87 3.63
N SER A 67 25.44 -7.67 4.91
CA SER A 67 25.75 -6.34 5.45
C SER A 67 27.00 -5.73 4.82
N LYS A 68 28.00 -6.55 4.48
CA LYS A 68 29.22 -6.11 3.79
C LYS A 68 28.94 -5.76 2.32
N ILE A 69 28.10 -6.54 1.65
CA ILE A 69 27.61 -6.24 0.29
C ILE A 69 26.80 -4.94 0.27
N ASP A 70 25.92 -4.71 1.25
CA ASP A 70 25.08 -3.50 1.33
C ASP A 70 25.90 -2.21 1.38
N LYS A 71 27.10 -2.28 1.95
CA LYS A 71 28.02 -1.15 2.13
C LYS A 71 29.04 -1.00 0.99
N ALA A 72 29.10 -1.96 0.08
CA ALA A 72 30.11 -2.00 -0.96
C ALA A 72 29.92 -0.91 -2.02
N THR A 73 31.03 -0.34 -2.49
CA THR A 73 31.03 0.62 -3.61
C THR A 73 30.87 -0.08 -4.96
N ALA A 74 31.43 -1.28 -5.07
CA ALA A 74 31.29 -2.17 -6.21
C ALA A 74 31.22 -3.63 -5.72
N PHE A 75 30.51 -4.47 -6.48
CA PHE A 75 30.45 -5.91 -6.25
C PHE A 75 31.02 -6.64 -7.47
N VAL A 76 31.86 -7.65 -7.24
CA VAL A 76 32.50 -8.45 -8.28
C VAL A 76 32.19 -9.91 -8.03
N ALA A 77 31.49 -10.56 -8.97
CA ALA A 77 31.20 -12.00 -8.91
C ALA A 77 32.07 -12.78 -9.88
N ASP A 78 32.69 -13.85 -9.40
CA ASP A 78 33.26 -14.89 -10.24
C ASP A 78 32.15 -15.88 -10.63
N LEU A 79 31.76 -15.90 -11.91
CA LEU A 79 30.70 -16.78 -12.44
C LEU A 79 31.27 -18.00 -13.19
N THR A 80 32.53 -18.34 -12.94
CA THR A 80 33.15 -19.56 -13.48
C THR A 80 32.32 -20.79 -13.11
N TYR A 81 32.16 -21.70 -14.08
CA TYR A 81 31.39 -22.92 -13.86
C TYR A 81 32.10 -23.89 -12.93
N VAL A 82 31.33 -24.45 -11.98
CA VAL A 82 31.81 -25.41 -10.98
C VAL A 82 30.96 -26.65 -10.86
N GLY A 83 29.72 -26.59 -11.36
CA GLY A 83 28.77 -27.68 -11.27
C GLY A 83 28.17 -28.03 -12.64
N THR A 84 27.61 -29.23 -12.72
CA THR A 84 26.84 -29.70 -13.87
C THR A 84 25.40 -29.97 -13.42
N ARG A 85 24.41 -29.40 -14.12
CA ARG A 85 22.98 -29.66 -13.95
C ARG A 85 22.51 -30.69 -14.98
N THR A 86 21.22 -31.04 -14.93
CA THR A 86 20.59 -31.93 -15.91
C THR A 86 20.88 -31.53 -17.36
N LYS A 87 21.03 -32.54 -18.23
CA LYS A 87 21.38 -32.38 -19.66
C LYS A 87 22.77 -31.75 -19.88
N ASP A 88 23.75 -32.09 -19.04
CA ASP A 88 25.15 -31.68 -19.15
C ASP A 88 25.36 -30.16 -19.26
N ARG A 89 24.45 -29.39 -18.65
CA ARG A 89 24.54 -27.94 -18.67
C ARG A 89 25.33 -27.46 -17.45
N LEU A 90 26.29 -26.58 -17.65
CA LEU A 90 27.15 -26.10 -16.57
C LEU A 90 26.48 -24.99 -15.75
N MET A 91 26.89 -24.83 -14.48
CA MET A 91 26.40 -23.78 -13.59
C MET A 91 27.48 -23.26 -12.62
N PRO A 92 27.41 -21.97 -12.24
CA PRO A 92 28.30 -21.39 -11.23
C PRO A 92 27.88 -21.82 -9.82
N ASN A 93 28.68 -21.52 -8.81
CA ASN A 93 28.33 -21.81 -7.42
C ASN A 93 27.05 -21.05 -7.00
N PRO A 94 26.05 -21.75 -6.43
CA PRO A 94 24.80 -21.13 -5.99
C PRO A 94 24.96 -19.99 -4.97
N ASN A 95 25.95 -20.06 -4.08
CA ASN A 95 26.22 -19.01 -3.10
C ASN A 95 26.63 -17.70 -3.78
N VAL A 96 27.50 -17.79 -4.79
CA VAL A 96 27.90 -16.62 -5.58
C VAL A 96 26.71 -16.03 -6.33
N THR A 97 25.81 -16.87 -6.86
CA THR A 97 24.57 -16.37 -7.51
C THR A 97 23.59 -15.75 -6.52
N LEU A 98 23.52 -16.24 -5.28
CA LEU A 98 22.71 -15.65 -4.22
C LEU A 98 23.26 -14.27 -3.81
N GLU A 99 24.57 -14.19 -3.57
CA GLU A 99 25.26 -12.93 -3.27
C GLU A 99 25.14 -11.92 -4.42
N TYR A 100 25.20 -12.38 -5.67
CA TYR A 100 24.92 -11.55 -6.85
C TYR A 100 23.51 -10.98 -6.81
N GLY A 101 22.50 -11.82 -6.54
CA GLY A 101 21.11 -11.37 -6.42
C GLY A 101 20.94 -10.33 -5.31
N TRP A 102 21.59 -10.55 -4.16
CA TRP A 102 21.60 -9.59 -3.06
C TRP A 102 22.26 -8.26 -3.45
N ALA A 103 23.43 -8.32 -4.10
CA ALA A 103 24.14 -7.14 -4.60
C ALA A 103 23.28 -6.38 -5.63
N PHE A 104 22.54 -7.09 -6.48
CA PHE A 104 21.60 -6.48 -7.43
C PHE A 104 20.50 -5.70 -6.72
N LYS A 105 19.91 -6.27 -5.66
CA LYS A 105 18.93 -5.60 -4.80
C LYS A 105 19.51 -4.40 -4.05
N ALA A 106 20.73 -4.52 -3.52
CA ALA A 106 21.36 -3.54 -2.65
C ALA A 106 21.97 -2.36 -3.43
N LEU A 107 22.79 -2.66 -4.44
CA LEU A 107 23.65 -1.70 -5.15
C LEU A 107 23.11 -1.31 -6.53
N GLY A 108 22.19 -2.11 -7.08
CA GLY A 108 21.69 -1.99 -8.45
C GLY A 108 22.69 -2.45 -9.51
N SER A 109 22.21 -2.59 -10.75
CA SER A 109 23.00 -3.15 -11.86
C SER A 109 24.25 -2.35 -12.24
N LYS A 110 24.29 -1.04 -11.95
CA LYS A 110 25.39 -0.14 -12.35
C LYS A 110 26.69 -0.34 -11.56
N ARG A 111 26.64 -1.06 -10.43
CA ARG A 111 27.78 -1.25 -9.51
C ARG A 111 28.27 -2.70 -9.45
N ILE A 112 27.77 -3.54 -10.34
CA ILE A 112 28.05 -4.98 -10.37
C ILE A 112 28.90 -5.31 -11.58
N LEU A 113 29.98 -6.06 -11.32
CA LEU A 113 30.84 -6.67 -12.33
C LEU A 113 30.80 -8.18 -12.17
N SER A 114 30.96 -8.87 -13.28
CA SER A 114 31.14 -10.32 -13.29
C SER A 114 32.40 -10.67 -14.07
N VAL A 115 33.12 -11.69 -13.61
CA VAL A 115 34.25 -12.30 -14.31
C VAL A 115 33.98 -13.78 -14.51
N MET A 116 34.62 -14.40 -15.50
CA MET A 116 34.42 -15.82 -15.77
C MET A 116 35.64 -16.41 -16.48
N ASN A 117 36.17 -17.51 -15.95
CA ASN A 117 37.20 -18.30 -16.61
C ASN A 117 36.55 -19.26 -17.63
N VAL A 118 36.75 -19.00 -18.92
CA VAL A 118 36.11 -19.79 -19.99
C VAL A 118 36.78 -21.14 -20.25
N ALA A 119 37.94 -21.40 -19.65
CA ALA A 119 38.56 -22.73 -19.65
C ALA A 119 37.65 -23.81 -19.01
N HIS A 120 36.73 -23.39 -18.14
CA HIS A 120 35.73 -24.26 -17.50
C HIS A 120 34.37 -24.26 -18.22
N GLY A 121 34.31 -23.73 -19.44
CA GLY A 121 33.11 -23.70 -20.28
C GLY A 121 32.68 -22.28 -20.66
N HIS A 122 32.25 -22.12 -21.91
CA HIS A 122 31.90 -20.81 -22.46
C HIS A 122 30.39 -20.51 -22.27
N PRO A 123 30.01 -19.27 -21.91
CA PRO A 123 28.60 -18.89 -21.71
C PRO A 123 27.73 -18.97 -22.98
N GLU A 124 28.31 -19.14 -24.16
CA GLU A 124 27.56 -19.39 -25.40
C GLU A 124 27.12 -20.84 -25.55
N ALA A 125 27.96 -21.80 -25.14
CA ALA A 125 27.62 -23.22 -25.18
C ALA A 125 26.75 -23.61 -23.98
N HIS A 126 27.02 -23.00 -22.82
CA HIS A 126 26.26 -23.20 -21.60
C HIS A 126 25.77 -21.82 -21.15
N PRO A 127 24.52 -21.42 -21.42
CA PRO A 127 24.01 -20.13 -20.97
C PRO A 127 23.95 -20.04 -19.44
N LEU A 128 24.35 -18.88 -18.89
CA LEU A 128 24.17 -18.51 -17.48
C LEU A 128 22.69 -18.61 -17.06
N PRO A 129 22.36 -18.64 -15.75
CA PRO A 129 20.97 -18.56 -15.28
C PRO A 129 20.16 -17.45 -15.96
N PHE A 130 18.87 -17.69 -16.21
CA PHE A 130 17.99 -16.81 -17.00
C PHE A 130 18.08 -15.34 -16.57
N ASP A 131 18.06 -15.07 -15.26
CA ASP A 131 18.13 -13.72 -14.69
C ASP A 131 19.41 -12.94 -15.07
N LEU A 132 20.51 -13.66 -15.37
CA LEU A 132 21.80 -13.07 -15.76
C LEU A 132 21.95 -12.91 -17.28
N GLN A 133 21.12 -13.58 -18.09
CA GLN A 133 21.26 -13.56 -19.56
C GLN A 133 20.91 -12.20 -20.19
N HIS A 134 20.07 -11.42 -19.51
CA HIS A 134 19.65 -10.08 -19.96
C HIS A 134 20.55 -8.95 -19.46
N LEU A 135 21.61 -9.29 -18.74
CA LEU A 135 22.58 -8.34 -18.18
C LEU A 135 23.87 -8.32 -19.00
N ARG A 136 24.75 -7.37 -18.70
CA ARG A 136 26.06 -7.26 -19.35
C ARG A 136 26.84 -8.56 -19.14
N ARG A 137 27.41 -9.11 -20.22
CA ARG A 137 28.22 -10.34 -20.15
C ARG A 137 29.41 -10.18 -19.19
N PRO A 138 29.84 -11.28 -18.51
CA PRO A 138 31.03 -11.26 -17.68
C PRO A 138 32.27 -10.87 -18.48
N ILE A 139 33.26 -10.31 -17.79
CA ILE A 139 34.62 -10.16 -18.29
C ILE A 139 35.22 -11.56 -18.38
N LEU A 140 35.43 -12.03 -19.60
CA LEU A 140 35.95 -13.37 -19.86
C LEU A 140 37.49 -13.33 -19.81
N PHE A 141 38.06 -14.36 -19.21
CA PHE A 141 39.48 -14.68 -19.32
C PHE A 141 39.64 -16.17 -19.57
N ASP A 142 40.71 -16.59 -20.21
CA ASP A 142 40.95 -17.99 -20.55
C ASP A 142 42.25 -18.47 -19.91
N LEU A 143 42.12 -19.26 -18.84
CA LEU A 143 43.25 -19.76 -18.08
C LEU A 143 43.03 -21.22 -17.66
N PRO A 144 43.53 -22.18 -18.46
CA PRO A 144 43.54 -23.59 -18.10
C PRO A 144 44.35 -23.88 -16.82
N ASP A 145 43.97 -24.94 -16.10
CA ASP A 145 44.60 -25.31 -14.82
C ASP A 145 46.08 -25.69 -14.95
N ASP A 146 46.52 -26.12 -16.13
CA ASP A 146 47.90 -26.49 -16.47
C ASP A 146 48.70 -25.34 -17.13
N ALA A 147 48.13 -24.13 -17.20
CA ALA A 147 48.80 -22.98 -17.80
C ALA A 147 50.12 -22.63 -17.10
N ASP A 148 51.15 -22.38 -17.92
CA ASP A 148 52.45 -21.93 -17.46
C ASP A 148 52.43 -20.49 -16.89
N GLU A 149 53.52 -20.09 -16.23
CA GLU A 149 53.61 -18.76 -15.63
C GLU A 149 53.53 -17.62 -16.65
N ALA A 150 53.99 -17.84 -17.89
CA ALA A 150 53.98 -16.82 -18.93
C ALA A 150 52.54 -16.55 -19.42
N ALA A 151 51.78 -17.60 -19.70
CA ALA A 151 50.37 -17.54 -20.06
C ALA A 151 49.55 -16.93 -18.90
N ARG A 152 49.80 -17.37 -17.66
CA ARG A 152 49.13 -16.81 -16.48
C ARG A 152 49.45 -15.34 -16.28
N ALA A 153 50.69 -14.90 -16.56
CA ALA A 153 51.05 -13.49 -16.49
C ALA A 153 50.35 -12.66 -17.55
N ALA A 154 50.35 -13.12 -18.80
CA ALA A 154 49.71 -12.44 -19.91
C ALA A 154 48.20 -12.30 -19.70
N GLU A 155 47.53 -13.37 -19.26
CA GLU A 155 46.08 -13.34 -19.04
C GLU A 155 45.69 -12.46 -17.86
N ARG A 156 46.49 -12.45 -16.79
CA ARG A 156 46.31 -11.53 -15.67
C ARG A 156 46.39 -10.08 -16.11
N ASP A 157 47.34 -9.73 -16.98
CA ASP A 157 47.48 -8.36 -17.45
C ASP A 157 46.26 -7.91 -18.28
N LYS A 158 45.65 -8.80 -19.06
CA LYS A 158 44.37 -8.54 -19.75
C LYS A 158 43.24 -8.32 -18.76
N LEU A 159 43.09 -9.21 -17.78
CA LEU A 159 42.03 -9.12 -16.77
C LEU A 159 42.17 -7.84 -15.92
N VAL A 160 43.39 -7.51 -15.49
CA VAL A 160 43.71 -6.26 -14.78
C VAL A 160 43.27 -5.04 -15.60
N LYS A 161 43.56 -5.01 -16.90
CA LYS A 161 43.16 -3.89 -17.77
C LYS A 161 41.64 -3.76 -17.86
N ALA A 162 40.92 -4.87 -18.02
CA ALA A 162 39.46 -4.87 -18.10
C ALA A 162 38.81 -4.43 -16.78
N LEU A 163 39.28 -4.98 -15.65
CA LEU A 163 38.81 -4.63 -14.31
C LEU A 163 39.08 -3.15 -14.00
N PHE A 164 40.27 -2.64 -14.32
CA PHE A 164 40.63 -1.23 -14.16
C PHE A 164 39.62 -0.32 -14.89
N SER A 165 39.37 -0.56 -16.18
CA SER A 165 38.43 0.26 -16.95
C SER A 165 37.00 0.20 -16.41
N ALA A 166 36.55 -0.98 -15.99
CA ALA A 166 35.20 -1.17 -15.48
C ALA A 166 35.01 -0.54 -14.09
N LEU A 167 35.97 -0.73 -13.18
CA LEU A 167 35.94 -0.14 -11.84
C LEU A 167 36.08 1.39 -11.88
N LYS A 168 36.91 1.95 -12.76
CA LYS A 168 37.02 3.42 -12.95
C LYS A 168 35.64 4.04 -13.19
N LEU A 169 34.82 3.43 -14.05
CA LEU A 169 33.46 3.90 -14.33
C LEU A 169 32.53 3.82 -13.12
N ILE A 170 32.63 2.76 -12.31
CA ILE A 170 31.82 2.61 -11.09
C ILE A 170 32.22 3.64 -10.04
N LEU A 171 33.52 3.91 -9.89
CA LEU A 171 34.03 4.84 -8.88
C LEU A 171 33.66 6.29 -9.19
N VAL A 172 33.52 6.67 -10.47
CA VAL A 172 33.00 7.98 -10.89
C VAL A 172 31.55 8.21 -10.41
N LEU A 173 30.77 7.16 -10.18
CA LEU A 173 29.41 7.28 -9.63
C LEU A 173 29.42 7.73 -8.15
N GLY A 174 30.58 7.80 -7.48
CA GLY A 174 30.70 8.08 -6.05
C GLY A 174 30.31 6.89 -5.17
N ALA A 175 30.36 7.07 -3.84
CA ALA A 175 29.81 6.09 -2.90
C ALA A 175 28.33 5.84 -3.22
N PRO A 176 27.79 4.63 -2.98
CA PRO A 176 26.35 4.45 -3.02
C PRO A 176 25.74 5.53 -2.12
N GLN A 177 24.80 6.32 -2.65
CA GLN A 177 23.89 7.03 -1.76
C GLN A 177 23.29 5.92 -0.91
N SER A 178 23.35 6.04 0.42
CA SER A 178 22.53 5.17 1.24
C SER A 178 21.14 5.23 0.62
N LYS A 179 20.60 4.07 0.22
CA LYS A 179 19.15 3.97 0.31
C LYS A 179 18.92 4.32 1.77
N ASP A 180 18.44 5.53 2.03
CA ASP A 180 17.95 5.90 3.35
C ASP A 180 17.16 4.67 3.79
N ALA A 181 17.58 4.06 4.89
CA ALA A 181 16.86 2.91 5.43
C ALA A 181 15.39 3.29 5.38
N ASP A 182 14.54 2.42 4.82
CA ASP A 182 13.12 2.70 4.68
C ASP A 182 12.65 3.40 5.96
N PRO A 183 12.02 4.59 5.86
CA PRO A 183 11.76 5.42 7.02
C PRO A 183 11.11 4.56 8.08
N HIS A 184 11.65 4.64 9.31
CA HIS A 184 11.24 3.74 10.38
C HIS A 184 9.71 3.72 10.46
N PRO A 185 9.03 2.54 10.54
CA PRO A 185 7.57 2.48 10.46
C PRO A 185 6.86 3.40 11.45
N HIS A 186 7.44 3.58 12.64
CA HIS A 186 6.97 4.53 13.62
C HIS A 186 6.99 5.99 13.14
N ASP A 187 8.05 6.41 12.43
CA ASP A 187 8.20 7.78 11.92
C ASP A 187 7.17 8.06 10.83
N VAL A 188 6.87 7.06 10.00
CA VAL A 188 5.81 7.15 8.98
C VAL A 188 4.43 7.31 9.64
N GLU A 189 4.11 6.45 10.61
CA GLU A 189 2.84 6.50 11.34
C GLU A 189 2.68 7.81 12.11
N LEU A 190 3.72 8.22 12.83
CA LEU A 190 3.71 9.44 13.63
C LEU A 190 3.59 10.68 12.74
N LEU A 191 4.28 10.74 11.60
CA LEU A 191 4.13 11.84 10.64
C LEU A 191 2.69 11.96 10.12
N ALA A 192 2.03 10.84 9.82
CA ALA A 192 0.63 10.84 9.41
C ALA A 192 -0.30 11.40 10.50
N ARG A 193 -0.05 11.03 11.77
CA ARG A 193 -0.80 11.55 12.92
C ARG A 193 -0.55 13.05 13.11
N VAL A 194 0.69 13.52 12.96
CA VAL A 194 1.04 14.95 13.04
C VAL A 194 0.29 15.74 11.96
N ARG A 195 0.27 15.25 10.71
CA ARG A 195 -0.45 15.91 9.61
C ARG A 195 -1.97 15.93 9.78
N ALA A 196 -2.53 14.88 10.38
CA ALA A 196 -3.97 14.87 10.71
C ALA A 196 -4.31 15.95 11.76
N GLN A 197 -3.41 16.18 12.71
CA GLN A 197 -3.57 17.18 13.76
C GLN A 197 -3.32 18.60 13.22
N LEU A 198 -2.32 18.78 12.35
CA LEU A 198 -1.90 20.05 11.76
C LEU A 198 -2.53 20.27 10.36
N SER A 199 -3.86 20.33 10.30
CA SER A 199 -4.58 20.50 9.04
C SER A 199 -4.22 21.81 8.29
N ASP A 200 -4.40 21.82 6.96
CA ASP A 200 -4.20 23.02 6.12
C ASP A 200 -5.06 24.21 6.56
N ALA A 201 -6.23 23.95 7.16
CA ALA A 201 -7.09 25.00 7.69
C ALA A 201 -6.47 25.65 8.93
N LEU A 202 -5.92 24.84 9.85
CA LEU A 202 -5.22 25.30 11.03
C LEU A 202 -3.94 26.06 10.67
N VAL A 203 -3.11 25.52 9.77
CA VAL A 203 -1.86 26.19 9.37
C VAL A 203 -2.15 27.55 8.71
N ARG A 204 -3.19 27.64 7.87
CA ARG A 204 -3.66 28.93 7.31
C ARG A 204 -4.13 29.89 8.39
N PHE A 205 -4.90 29.41 9.36
CA PHE A 205 -5.32 30.23 10.50
C PHE A 205 -4.13 30.80 11.27
N LEU A 206 -3.15 29.97 11.64
CA LEU A 206 -1.95 30.42 12.36
C LEU A 206 -1.13 31.47 11.59
N ARG A 207 -1.16 31.42 10.26
CA ARG A 207 -0.40 32.32 9.39
C ARG A 207 -1.13 33.66 9.18
N ASP A 208 -2.43 33.60 8.93
CA ASP A 208 -3.19 34.71 8.36
C ASP A 208 -4.17 35.35 9.34
N HIS A 209 -4.59 34.64 10.39
CA HIS A 209 -5.54 35.18 11.37
C HIS A 209 -4.92 36.25 12.25
N ASN A 210 -5.74 37.22 12.66
CA ASN A 210 -5.38 38.22 13.65
C ASN A 210 -6.20 37.99 14.91
N PHE A 211 -5.56 37.67 16.05
CA PHE A 211 -6.25 37.40 17.32
C PHE A 211 -7.07 38.58 17.88
N GLY A 212 -6.95 39.78 17.29
CA GLY A 212 -7.87 40.89 17.56
C GLY A 212 -9.27 40.71 16.96
N THR A 213 -9.46 39.76 16.04
CA THR A 213 -10.76 39.34 15.54
C THR A 213 -11.21 38.06 16.23
N PRO A 214 -12.52 37.92 16.54
CA PRO A 214 -13.05 36.70 17.14
C PRO A 214 -12.83 35.48 16.22
N PHE A 215 -12.62 34.31 16.83
CA PHE A 215 -12.37 33.05 16.13
C PHE A 215 -13.09 31.89 16.80
N HIS A 216 -13.32 30.80 16.08
CA HIS A 216 -13.99 29.63 16.63
C HIS A 216 -13.06 28.92 17.63
N SER A 217 -13.56 28.62 18.83
CA SER A 217 -12.71 28.20 19.95
C SER A 217 -11.95 26.89 19.68
N ASP A 218 -12.55 25.99 18.91
CA ASP A 218 -11.99 24.65 18.62
C ASP A 218 -10.83 24.65 17.60
N ILE A 219 -10.58 25.76 16.91
CA ILE A 219 -9.58 25.77 15.83
C ILE A 219 -8.17 25.51 16.36
N LEU A 220 -7.91 25.84 17.63
CA LEU A 220 -6.61 25.63 18.29
C LEU A 220 -6.55 24.37 19.15
N ASP A 221 -7.67 23.64 19.31
CA ASP A 221 -7.68 22.37 20.04
C ASP A 221 -6.58 21.41 19.56
N PRO A 222 -6.32 21.27 18.24
CA PRO A 222 -5.34 20.30 17.80
C PRO A 222 -3.91 20.54 18.32
N ILE A 223 -3.47 21.80 18.39
CA ILE A 223 -2.14 22.14 18.93
C ILE A 223 -2.11 22.11 20.45
N GLY A 224 -3.24 22.38 21.11
CA GLY A 224 -3.38 22.23 22.56
C GLY A 224 -3.26 20.77 23.00
N GLU A 225 -3.93 19.86 22.30
CA GLU A 225 -3.84 18.42 22.52
C GLU A 225 -2.42 17.89 22.30
N MET A 226 -1.71 18.38 21.27
CA MET A 226 -0.31 18.03 21.04
C MET A 226 0.59 18.51 22.17
N ALA A 227 0.53 19.80 22.49
CA ALA A 227 1.39 20.42 23.49
C ALA A 227 1.25 19.77 24.89
N GLN A 228 0.04 19.36 25.25
CA GLN A 228 -0.23 18.82 26.58
C GLN A 228 -0.19 17.28 26.63
N GLY A 229 -0.69 16.60 25.60
CA GLY A 229 -0.98 15.17 25.61
C GLY A 229 0.04 14.27 24.92
N TRP A 230 0.86 14.80 24.01
CA TRP A 230 1.82 13.99 23.25
C TRP A 230 3.14 13.86 24.00
N ARG A 231 3.17 12.95 24.98
CA ARG A 231 4.33 12.68 25.84
C ARG A 231 4.83 11.24 25.76
N GLY A 232 6.15 11.08 25.79
CA GLY A 232 6.85 9.79 25.81
C GLY A 232 7.14 9.22 24.43
N ALA A 233 7.90 8.12 24.41
CA ALA A 233 8.54 7.54 23.22
C ALA A 233 7.62 7.28 22.01
N ARG A 234 6.31 7.07 22.21
CA ARG A 234 5.33 6.87 21.12
C ARG A 234 4.99 8.14 20.31
N TYR A 235 5.54 9.29 20.71
CA TYR A 235 5.40 10.58 20.04
C TYR A 235 6.77 11.18 19.70
N GLU A 236 7.80 10.34 19.63
CA GLU A 236 9.17 10.73 19.31
C GLU A 236 9.58 10.04 18.01
N PHE A 237 10.03 10.83 17.04
CA PHE A 237 10.63 10.30 15.81
C PHE A 237 11.97 9.64 16.11
N HIS A 238 12.24 8.52 15.43
CA HIS A 238 13.54 7.84 15.44
C HIS A 238 14.59 8.62 14.65
N ASP A 239 14.21 9.28 13.55
CA ASP A 239 15.12 10.21 12.88
C ASP A 239 15.39 11.43 13.78
N ALA A 240 16.63 11.57 14.23
CA ALA A 240 17.02 12.59 15.20
C ALA A 240 16.81 14.04 14.71
N ASN A 241 16.90 14.30 13.40
CA ASN A 241 16.73 15.66 12.89
C ASN A 241 15.25 15.98 12.67
N LEU A 242 14.46 14.99 12.24
CA LEU A 242 13.02 15.08 12.22
C LEU A 242 12.48 15.30 13.63
N GLN A 243 12.99 14.54 14.61
CA GLN A 243 12.62 14.70 16.01
C GLN A 243 12.97 16.10 16.55
N ALA A 244 14.17 16.61 16.26
CA ALA A 244 14.57 17.94 16.69
C ALA A 244 13.65 19.04 16.14
N SER A 245 13.28 18.96 14.86
CA SER A 245 12.34 19.92 14.25
C SER A 245 10.91 19.76 14.76
N PHE A 246 10.46 18.55 15.09
CA PHE A 246 9.17 18.32 15.72
C PHE A 246 9.10 18.86 17.15
N ALA A 247 10.18 18.73 17.92
CA ALA A 247 10.26 19.30 19.27
C ALA A 247 10.07 20.82 19.27
N GLU A 248 10.56 21.53 18.25
CA GLU A 248 10.31 22.96 18.06
C GLU A 248 8.82 23.25 17.81
N VAL A 249 8.12 22.42 17.03
CA VAL A 249 6.66 22.56 16.83
C VAL A 249 5.90 22.41 18.15
N ILE A 250 6.27 21.44 18.98
CA ILE A 250 5.66 21.24 20.31
C ILE A 250 5.95 22.42 21.25
N ALA A 251 7.19 22.92 21.26
CA ALA A 251 7.58 24.07 22.06
C ALA A 251 6.77 25.32 21.67
N LYS A 252 6.67 25.63 20.37
CA LYS A 252 5.91 26.79 19.89
C LYS A 252 4.39 26.65 20.07
N SER A 253 3.88 25.43 19.98
CA SER A 253 2.48 25.13 20.33
C SER A 253 2.22 25.43 21.81
N THR A 254 3.14 25.03 22.68
CA THR A 254 3.05 25.31 24.12
C THR A 254 3.12 26.81 24.41
N ASP A 255 4.07 27.53 23.81
CA ASP A 255 4.21 28.99 23.95
C ASP A 255 2.90 29.71 23.59
N LEU A 256 2.32 29.39 22.43
CA LEU A 256 1.07 30.00 21.96
C LEU A 256 -0.11 29.67 22.90
N MET A 257 -0.27 28.40 23.27
CA MET A 257 -1.41 27.97 24.09
C MET A 257 -1.37 28.53 25.52
N ASN A 258 -0.18 28.78 26.07
CA ASN A 258 -0.03 29.45 27.36
C ASN A 258 -0.58 30.88 27.32
N VAL A 259 -0.37 31.61 26.23
CA VAL A 259 -0.91 32.97 26.09
C VAL A 259 -2.41 32.93 25.78
N VAL A 260 -2.83 32.10 24.81
CA VAL A 260 -4.23 31.98 24.38
C VAL A 260 -5.15 31.61 25.55
N SER A 261 -4.75 30.64 26.37
CA SER A 261 -5.58 30.17 27.50
C SER A 261 -5.83 31.23 28.58
N VAL A 262 -4.96 32.24 28.68
CA VAL A 262 -5.06 33.31 29.68
C VAL A 262 -5.61 34.61 29.08
N ARG A 263 -5.41 34.83 27.78
CA ARG A 263 -5.70 36.10 27.08
C ARG A 263 -6.89 36.04 26.13
N THR A 264 -7.63 34.94 26.12
CA THR A 264 -8.85 34.83 25.31
C THR A 264 -10.05 34.44 26.17
N TYR A 265 -11.20 34.99 25.80
CA TYR A 265 -12.46 34.85 26.52
C TYR A 265 -13.57 34.46 25.54
N LEU A 266 -14.63 33.85 26.04
CA LEU A 266 -15.81 33.56 25.23
C LEU A 266 -16.52 34.87 24.86
N SER A 267 -16.90 34.99 23.60
CA SER A 267 -17.59 36.17 23.08
C SER A 267 -19.00 36.28 23.67
N ARG A 268 -19.42 37.51 23.97
CA ARG A 268 -20.75 37.81 24.50
C ARG A 268 -21.84 37.30 23.55
N GLY A 269 -22.61 36.31 24.00
CA GLY A 269 -23.72 35.72 23.23
C GLY A 269 -23.36 34.55 22.31
N ASN A 270 -22.08 34.12 22.25
CA ASN A 270 -21.69 32.91 21.51
C ASN A 270 -20.56 32.15 22.22
N SER A 271 -20.91 31.05 22.89
CA SER A 271 -19.97 30.20 23.64
C SER A 271 -19.01 29.38 22.77
N LYS A 272 -19.13 29.44 21.45
CA LYS A 272 -18.22 28.75 20.50
C LYS A 272 -17.18 29.68 19.90
N VAL A 273 -17.22 30.96 20.25
CA VAL A 273 -16.34 31.99 19.69
C VAL A 273 -15.48 32.56 20.79
N SER A 274 -14.17 32.51 20.60
CA SER A 274 -13.18 33.14 21.46
C SER A 274 -12.78 34.52 20.93
N THR A 275 -12.43 35.43 21.82
CA THR A 275 -11.89 36.75 21.48
C THR A 275 -10.87 37.21 22.53
N ALA A 276 -9.88 37.98 22.10
CA ALA A 276 -8.93 38.63 23.01
C ALA A 276 -9.52 39.87 23.72
N LYS A 277 -10.64 40.40 23.22
CA LYS A 277 -11.28 41.60 23.76
C LYS A 277 -12.12 41.26 24.98
N THR A 278 -11.88 41.97 26.07
CA THR A 278 -12.68 41.93 27.29
C THR A 278 -14.00 42.69 27.11
N ASP A 279 -14.93 42.52 28.05
CA ASP A 279 -16.15 43.32 28.09
C ASP A 279 -15.85 44.82 28.21
N GLU A 280 -14.80 45.19 28.95
CA GLU A 280 -14.34 46.59 29.06
C GLU A 280 -13.81 47.13 27.73
N ASP A 281 -13.07 46.31 26.95
CA ASP A 281 -12.60 46.70 25.61
C ASP A 281 -13.75 47.00 24.63
N LEU A 282 -14.90 46.37 24.83
CA LEU A 282 -16.11 46.60 24.03
C LEU A 282 -16.84 47.89 24.41
N ASP A 283 -16.78 48.28 25.69
CA ASP A 283 -17.52 49.41 26.23
C ASP A 283 -16.75 50.74 26.11
N ILE A 284 -15.42 50.73 26.33
CA ILE A 284 -14.59 51.96 26.36
C ILE A 284 -13.42 51.95 25.36
N GLY A 285 -13.34 50.94 24.50
CA GLY A 285 -12.29 50.79 23.49
C GLY A 285 -11.12 49.91 23.96
N ILE A 286 -10.32 49.42 23.00
CA ILE A 286 -9.27 48.43 23.25
C ILE A 286 -8.16 49.01 24.13
N GLN A 287 -7.90 48.36 25.27
CA GLN A 287 -6.87 48.73 26.22
C GLN A 287 -5.46 48.36 25.73
N PRO A 288 -4.40 49.07 26.17
CA PRO A 288 -3.01 48.80 25.76
C PRO A 288 -2.57 47.35 26.02
N GLU A 289 -2.99 46.76 27.14
CA GLU A 289 -2.67 45.39 27.53
C GLU A 289 -3.31 44.37 26.56
N THR A 290 -4.52 44.64 26.09
CA THR A 290 -5.22 43.83 25.09
C THR A 290 -4.51 43.92 23.73
N PHE A 291 -4.07 45.12 23.33
CA PHE A 291 -3.25 45.29 22.13
C PHE A 291 -1.94 44.51 22.19
N GLN A 292 -1.26 44.53 23.34
CA GLN A 292 -0.02 43.79 23.54
C GLN A 292 -0.24 42.27 23.47
N ALA A 293 -1.29 41.76 24.13
CA ALA A 293 -1.63 40.34 24.09
C ALA A 293 -1.99 39.86 22.67
N ILE A 294 -2.73 40.66 21.89
CA ILE A 294 -3.02 40.37 20.49
C ILE A 294 -1.74 40.30 19.66
N ALA A 295 -0.83 41.27 19.84
CA ALA A 295 0.44 41.28 19.13
C ALA A 295 1.31 40.06 19.46
N GLU A 296 1.38 39.67 20.73
CA GLU A 296 2.10 38.49 21.20
C GLU A 296 1.52 37.19 20.61
N MET A 297 0.20 36.99 20.68
CA MET A 297 -0.45 35.81 20.09
C MET A 297 -0.22 35.72 18.57
N ASN A 298 -0.34 36.85 17.86
CA ASN A 298 -0.07 36.90 16.42
C ASN A 298 1.40 36.54 16.09
N GLN A 299 2.36 36.99 16.91
CA GLN A 299 3.77 36.67 16.72
C GLN A 299 4.04 35.18 16.97
N LEU A 300 3.50 34.62 18.05
CA LEU A 300 3.65 33.22 18.41
C LEU A 300 2.99 32.29 17.38
N ALA A 301 1.82 32.66 16.86
CA ALA A 301 1.15 31.90 15.80
C ALA A 301 1.96 31.84 14.50
N ARG A 302 2.55 32.97 14.08
CA ARG A 302 3.46 32.99 12.91
C ARG A 302 4.75 32.21 13.14
N ALA A 303 5.29 32.26 14.36
CA ALA A 303 6.46 31.47 14.73
C ALA A 303 6.16 29.96 14.69
N LEU A 304 4.99 29.55 15.19
CA LEU A 304 4.52 28.17 15.10
C LEU A 304 4.31 27.74 13.64
N ALA A 305 3.63 28.54 12.82
CA ALA A 305 3.46 28.25 11.40
C ALA A 305 4.81 28.06 10.68
N SER A 306 5.81 28.89 11.01
CA SER A 306 7.16 28.77 10.45
C SER A 306 7.88 27.49 10.91
N ALA A 307 7.71 27.09 12.18
CA ALA A 307 8.25 25.83 12.70
C ALA A 307 7.63 24.62 12.00
N ILE A 308 6.32 24.65 11.75
CA ILE A 308 5.60 23.62 10.98
C ILE A 308 6.17 23.52 9.56
N ASP A 309 6.41 24.64 8.88
CA ASP A 309 7.01 24.64 7.53
C ASP A 309 8.43 24.06 7.49
N VAL A 310 9.21 24.25 8.56
CA VAL A 310 10.56 23.67 8.69
C VAL A 310 10.47 22.16 8.93
N PHE A 311 9.58 21.73 9.82
CA PHE A 311 9.31 20.32 10.08
C PHE A 311 8.84 19.59 8.82
N GLU A 312 7.89 20.15 8.06
CA GLU A 312 7.38 19.54 6.83
C GLU A 312 8.45 19.44 5.72
N ARG A 313 9.34 20.44 5.62
CA ARG A 313 10.50 20.36 4.72
C ARG A 313 11.45 19.23 5.12
N MET A 314 11.74 19.11 6.41
CA MET A 314 12.58 18.03 6.95
C MET A 314 11.94 16.65 6.71
N ALA A 315 10.64 16.54 6.96
CA ALA A 315 9.85 15.33 6.75
C ALA A 315 9.84 14.91 5.28
N ARG A 316 9.65 15.85 4.35
CA ARG A 316 9.67 15.58 2.91
C ARG A 316 11.00 14.98 2.42
N ASP A 317 12.11 15.45 2.97
CA ASP A 317 13.44 15.02 2.54
C ASP A 317 13.83 13.65 3.13
N ARG A 318 13.40 13.38 4.37
CA ARG A 318 13.86 12.22 5.18
C ARG A 318 12.86 11.09 5.29
N VAL A 319 11.58 11.42 5.41
CA VAL A 319 10.47 10.47 5.27
C VAL A 319 9.98 10.64 3.84
N ARG A 320 10.79 10.14 2.90
CA ARG A 320 10.32 9.93 1.54
C ARG A 320 9.26 8.85 1.60
N VAL A 321 8.02 9.28 1.83
CA VAL A 321 6.86 8.48 1.48
C VAL A 321 7.06 8.21 0.00
N ALA A 322 7.38 6.96 -0.34
CA ALA A 322 7.24 6.50 -1.71
C ALA A 322 5.89 7.06 -2.17
N GLY A 323 5.88 7.87 -3.25
CA GLY A 323 4.62 8.36 -3.83
C GLY A 323 3.65 7.18 -3.87
N PRO A 324 2.35 7.42 -3.60
CA PRO A 324 1.41 6.42 -3.10
C PRO A 324 1.77 5.07 -3.67
N ALA A 325 2.16 4.13 -2.80
CA ALA A 325 2.56 2.79 -3.23
C ALA A 325 1.60 2.38 -4.34
N PRO A 326 2.09 1.97 -5.53
CA PRO A 326 1.20 1.53 -6.60
C PRO A 326 0.19 0.59 -5.95
N PRO A 327 -1.12 0.91 -6.05
CA PRO A 327 -2.15 0.40 -5.14
C PRO A 327 -1.93 -1.08 -5.00
N ASP A 328 -1.50 -1.55 -3.81
CA ASP A 328 -0.91 -2.87 -3.57
C ASP A 328 -1.27 -3.84 -4.70
N THR A 329 -0.46 -3.83 -5.77
CA THR A 329 -0.94 -4.38 -7.07
C THR A 329 -1.19 -5.88 -6.91
N ASP A 330 -0.50 -6.47 -5.95
CA ASP A 330 -0.70 -7.82 -5.43
C ASP A 330 -2.02 -7.97 -4.67
N LEU A 331 -2.32 -7.14 -3.65
CA LEU A 331 -3.56 -7.29 -2.87
C LEU A 331 -4.83 -7.02 -3.69
N SER A 332 -4.80 -6.10 -4.65
CA SER A 332 -5.94 -5.85 -5.55
C SER A 332 -6.16 -7.03 -6.51
N ALA A 333 -5.07 -7.60 -7.05
CA ALA A 333 -5.12 -8.79 -7.89
C ALA A 333 -5.57 -10.02 -7.07
N ASP A 334 -5.04 -10.21 -5.87
CA ASP A 334 -5.41 -11.28 -4.94
C ASP A 334 -6.88 -11.17 -4.53
N ALA A 335 -7.35 -9.98 -4.18
CA ALA A 335 -8.75 -9.75 -3.86
C ALA A 335 -9.66 -10.04 -5.06
N SER A 336 -9.21 -9.71 -6.28
CA SER A 336 -9.92 -10.09 -7.51
C SER A 336 -9.95 -11.60 -7.70
N GLN A 337 -8.84 -12.31 -7.44
CA GLN A 337 -8.78 -13.77 -7.50
C GLN A 337 -9.70 -14.44 -6.46
N LEU A 338 -9.81 -13.85 -5.27
CA LEU A 338 -10.76 -14.29 -4.24
C LEU A 338 -12.22 -14.13 -4.70
N ILE A 339 -12.56 -13.05 -5.41
CA ILE A 339 -13.90 -12.86 -6.01
C ILE A 339 -14.18 -13.91 -7.08
N GLU A 340 -13.22 -14.17 -7.98
CA GLU A 340 -13.36 -15.19 -9.03
C GLU A 340 -13.57 -16.58 -8.45
N ASN A 341 -12.81 -16.93 -7.42
CA ASN A 341 -12.98 -18.19 -6.69
C ASN A 341 -14.38 -18.27 -6.10
N LEU A 342 -14.83 -17.24 -5.37
CA LEU A 342 -16.17 -17.18 -4.78
C LEU A 342 -17.27 -17.29 -5.84
N ALA A 343 -17.09 -16.69 -7.02
CA ALA A 343 -18.04 -16.76 -8.12
C ALA A 343 -18.23 -18.19 -8.67
N SER A 344 -17.23 -19.06 -8.53
CA SER A 344 -17.29 -20.44 -8.97
C SER A 344 -18.07 -21.38 -8.03
N HIS A 345 -18.35 -20.96 -6.78
CA HIS A 345 -18.96 -21.81 -5.74
C HIS A 345 -20.36 -22.33 -6.14
N GLU A 346 -21.21 -21.47 -6.72
CA GLU A 346 -22.57 -21.88 -7.12
C GLU A 346 -22.53 -23.01 -8.16
N GLY A 347 -21.59 -22.95 -9.12
CA GLY A 347 -21.38 -24.00 -10.12
C GLY A 347 -20.80 -25.30 -9.57
N ARG A 348 -20.17 -25.27 -8.39
CA ARG A 348 -19.63 -26.43 -7.67
C ARG A 348 -20.62 -27.02 -6.66
N GLY A 349 -21.79 -26.40 -6.47
CA GLY A 349 -22.76 -26.83 -5.46
C GLY A 349 -22.39 -26.42 -4.03
N GLU A 350 -21.44 -25.51 -3.85
CA GLU A 350 -20.91 -25.06 -2.55
C GLU A 350 -21.75 -23.90 -1.94
N VAL A 351 -23.01 -23.79 -2.36
CA VAL A 351 -23.97 -22.79 -1.87
C VAL A 351 -25.02 -23.47 -0.97
N PRO A 352 -25.38 -22.90 0.19
CA PRO A 352 -26.33 -23.50 1.11
C PRO A 352 -27.80 -23.36 0.67
N ALA A 353 -28.09 -22.43 -0.24
CA ALA A 353 -29.40 -22.20 -0.83
C ALA A 353 -29.25 -21.53 -2.20
N ILE A 354 -30.23 -21.71 -3.08
CA ILE A 354 -30.28 -21.07 -4.40
C ILE A 354 -31.20 -19.85 -4.33
N VAL A 355 -30.69 -18.68 -4.68
CA VAL A 355 -31.54 -17.48 -4.81
C VAL A 355 -32.27 -17.49 -6.15
N VAL A 356 -33.59 -17.29 -6.10
CA VAL A 356 -34.49 -17.28 -7.26
C VAL A 356 -34.17 -16.11 -8.19
N ARG A 357 -34.35 -16.32 -9.50
CA ARG A 357 -34.11 -15.30 -10.54
C ARG A 357 -35.40 -14.50 -10.84
N PRO A 358 -35.30 -13.24 -11.28
CA PRO A 358 -34.08 -12.43 -11.46
C PRO A 358 -33.42 -12.09 -10.13
N LYS A 359 -32.08 -12.14 -10.08
CA LYS A 359 -31.30 -11.83 -8.87
C LYS A 359 -30.13 -10.90 -9.12
N VAL A 360 -29.76 -10.16 -8.07
CA VAL A 360 -28.47 -9.48 -7.95
C VAL A 360 -27.55 -10.31 -7.05
N ILE A 361 -26.27 -10.33 -7.39
CA ILE A 361 -25.19 -10.93 -6.61
C ILE A 361 -24.11 -9.87 -6.39
N VAL A 362 -23.78 -9.61 -5.13
CA VAL A 362 -22.70 -8.73 -4.71
C VAL A 362 -21.64 -9.56 -4.02
N ARG A 363 -20.39 -9.45 -4.47
CA ARG A 363 -19.22 -10.10 -3.88
C ARG A 363 -18.24 -9.06 -3.39
N LEU A 364 -17.73 -9.26 -2.18
CA LEU A 364 -16.83 -8.36 -1.50
C LEU A 364 -15.57 -9.14 -1.10
N ALA A 365 -14.40 -8.63 -1.46
CA ALA A 365 -13.12 -9.12 -1.01
C ALA A 365 -12.34 -7.97 -0.36
N PRO A 366 -12.34 -7.86 0.98
CA PRO A 366 -11.49 -6.92 1.69
C PRO A 366 -10.03 -7.26 1.36
N HIS A 367 -9.21 -6.25 1.09
CA HIS A 367 -7.78 -6.46 0.84
C HIS A 367 -7.11 -7.10 2.07
N GLU A 368 -7.61 -6.84 3.28
CA GLU A 368 -7.12 -7.48 4.50
C GLU A 368 -7.34 -9.00 4.52
N ALA A 369 -8.38 -9.50 3.82
CA ALA A 369 -8.67 -10.93 3.76
C ALA A 369 -7.61 -11.71 2.97
N THR A 370 -6.89 -11.08 2.04
CA THR A 370 -5.84 -11.76 1.25
C THR A 370 -4.66 -12.20 2.11
N LYS A 371 -4.49 -11.61 3.30
CA LYS A 371 -3.47 -11.98 4.28
C LYS A 371 -3.76 -13.30 5.00
N GLY A 372 -4.92 -13.91 4.79
CA GLY A 372 -5.24 -15.24 5.30
C GLY A 372 -5.38 -15.33 6.82
N GLN A 373 -5.78 -14.24 7.48
CA GLN A 373 -5.95 -14.22 8.93
C GLN A 373 -7.05 -15.21 9.37
N ARG A 374 -6.85 -15.83 10.54
CA ARG A 374 -7.84 -16.75 11.12
C ARG A 374 -9.07 -15.98 11.61
N LEU A 375 -10.25 -16.32 11.09
CA LEU A 375 -11.53 -15.84 11.61
C LEU A 375 -11.92 -16.60 12.89
N ASP A 376 -12.26 -15.86 13.95
CA ASP A 376 -12.84 -16.44 15.17
C ASP A 376 -14.32 -16.80 14.94
N PRO A 377 -14.70 -18.10 14.96
CA PRO A 377 -16.09 -18.51 14.70
C PRO A 377 -17.12 -17.85 15.63
N LYS A 378 -16.76 -17.55 16.88
CA LYS A 378 -17.69 -16.90 17.82
C LYS A 378 -17.97 -15.45 17.40
N ARG A 379 -16.93 -14.72 16.99
CA ARG A 379 -17.07 -13.36 16.47
C ARG A 379 -17.84 -13.35 15.16
N VAL A 380 -17.61 -14.33 14.28
CA VAL A 380 -18.35 -14.46 13.02
C VAL A 380 -19.84 -14.67 13.26
N VAL A 381 -20.22 -15.62 14.11
CA VAL A 381 -21.63 -15.90 14.40
C VAL A 381 -22.32 -14.65 14.97
N GLN A 382 -21.64 -13.91 15.86
CA GLN A 382 -22.18 -12.65 16.40
C GLN A 382 -22.31 -11.56 15.33
N ALA A 383 -21.29 -11.38 14.49
CA ALA A 383 -21.29 -10.36 13.44
C ALA A 383 -22.37 -10.65 12.38
N MET A 384 -22.57 -11.91 12.01
CA MET A 384 -23.54 -12.34 11.00
C MET A 384 -25.00 -12.05 11.37
N LEU A 385 -25.30 -11.75 12.65
CA LEU A 385 -26.64 -11.32 13.10
C LEU A 385 -27.07 -9.97 12.48
N GLY A 386 -26.11 -9.12 12.08
CA GLY A 386 -26.38 -7.80 11.49
C GLY A 386 -26.58 -7.80 9.96
N VAL A 387 -26.54 -8.97 9.32
CA VAL A 387 -26.58 -9.11 7.85
C VAL A 387 -27.98 -9.14 7.24
N PRO A 388 -29.01 -9.77 7.86
CA PRO A 388 -30.35 -9.83 7.30
C PRO A 388 -30.86 -8.45 6.86
N PRO A 389 -31.59 -8.35 5.73
CA PRO A 389 -32.03 -7.07 5.17
C PRO A 389 -33.01 -6.30 6.06
N LEU A 390 -33.72 -6.99 6.96
CA LEU A 390 -34.68 -6.40 7.89
C LEU A 390 -34.62 -7.14 9.25
N PRO A 391 -34.97 -6.49 10.38
CA PRO A 391 -34.93 -7.10 11.70
C PRO A 391 -35.93 -8.25 11.92
N ASP A 392 -37.11 -8.20 11.28
CA ASP A 392 -38.25 -9.08 11.59
C ASP A 392 -38.57 -10.12 10.50
N ILE A 393 -37.61 -10.43 9.63
CA ILE A 393 -37.81 -11.47 8.61
C ILE A 393 -37.47 -12.85 9.16
N ALA A 394 -38.10 -13.88 8.60
CA ALA A 394 -37.71 -15.25 8.88
C ALA A 394 -36.28 -15.49 8.34
N VAL A 395 -35.43 -16.13 9.15
CA VAL A 395 -34.02 -16.37 8.85
C VAL A 395 -33.69 -17.84 9.12
N SER A 396 -33.00 -18.46 8.18
CA SER A 396 -32.28 -19.72 8.38
C SER A 396 -30.78 -19.42 8.34
N SER A 397 -30.02 -19.86 9.34
CA SER A 397 -28.57 -19.64 9.41
C SER A 397 -27.84 -20.95 9.68
N GLY A 398 -26.58 -21.03 9.22
CA GLY A 398 -25.75 -22.19 9.42
C GLY A 398 -24.28 -21.92 9.14
N SER A 399 -23.46 -22.96 9.29
CA SER A 399 -22.03 -22.92 8.98
C SER A 399 -21.52 -24.29 8.59
N ASP A 400 -20.44 -24.32 7.81
CA ASP A 400 -19.65 -25.51 7.47
C ASP A 400 -18.15 -25.21 7.65
N GLU A 401 -17.27 -26.09 7.17
CA GLU A 401 -15.82 -25.93 7.27
C GLU A 401 -15.26 -24.71 6.50
N GLN A 402 -15.99 -24.19 5.51
CA GLN A 402 -15.57 -23.07 4.65
C GLN A 402 -16.28 -21.75 4.97
N GLN A 403 -17.55 -21.77 5.36
CA GLN A 403 -18.40 -20.59 5.38
C GLN A 403 -19.41 -20.54 6.54
N TRP A 404 -19.96 -19.35 6.74
CA TRP A 404 -21.14 -19.07 7.56
C TRP A 404 -22.17 -18.39 6.67
N TRP A 405 -23.44 -18.69 6.86
CA TRP A 405 -24.50 -18.10 6.04
C TRP A 405 -25.75 -17.77 6.83
N SER A 406 -26.53 -16.88 6.23
CA SER A 406 -27.88 -16.51 6.63
C SER A 406 -28.72 -16.34 5.36
N CYS A 407 -29.93 -16.89 5.33
CA CYS A 407 -30.82 -16.81 4.16
C CYS A 407 -32.29 -16.79 4.55
N ASP A 408 -33.13 -16.42 3.58
CA ASP A 408 -34.56 -16.70 3.62
C ASP A 408 -34.75 -18.22 3.76
N PRO A 409 -35.59 -18.71 4.70
CA PRO A 409 -35.79 -20.14 4.91
C PRO A 409 -36.04 -20.88 3.59
N PRO A 410 -35.14 -21.80 3.20
CA PRO A 410 -35.17 -22.37 1.86
C PRO A 410 -36.40 -23.27 1.68
N ARG A 411 -37.07 -23.13 0.54
CA ARG A 411 -38.15 -24.02 0.11
C ARG A 411 -37.56 -25.21 -0.65
N GLY A 412 -37.90 -26.42 -0.24
CA GLY A 412 -37.43 -27.64 -0.94
C GLY A 412 -37.92 -27.66 -2.39
N VAL A 413 -37.04 -28.10 -3.30
CA VAL A 413 -37.37 -28.33 -4.70
C VAL A 413 -37.07 -29.78 -5.03
N ASP A 414 -38.06 -30.49 -5.57
CA ASP A 414 -37.94 -31.92 -5.88
C ASP A 414 -36.73 -32.21 -6.77
N GLY A 415 -35.89 -33.13 -6.32
CA GLY A 415 -34.70 -33.58 -7.04
C GLY A 415 -33.51 -32.63 -7.02
N LYS A 416 -33.55 -31.51 -6.28
CA LYS A 416 -32.41 -30.60 -6.12
C LYS A 416 -31.80 -30.68 -4.71
N PRO A 417 -30.46 -30.64 -4.58
CA PRO A 417 -29.79 -30.76 -3.27
C PRO A 417 -29.97 -29.50 -2.40
N ASN A 418 -30.20 -28.33 -3.02
CA ASN A 418 -30.34 -27.05 -2.33
C ASN A 418 -31.72 -26.47 -2.57
N GLY A 419 -32.37 -25.96 -1.52
CA GLY A 419 -33.67 -25.30 -1.62
C GLY A 419 -33.58 -23.86 -2.15
N GLU A 420 -34.74 -23.30 -2.49
CA GLU A 420 -34.89 -21.95 -3.03
C GLU A 420 -35.14 -20.91 -1.94
N SER A 421 -34.41 -19.80 -1.99
CA SER A 421 -34.47 -18.68 -1.06
C SER A 421 -34.66 -17.36 -1.83
N ARG A 422 -35.24 -16.34 -1.19
CA ARG A 422 -35.33 -15.00 -1.80
C ARG A 422 -34.05 -14.17 -1.62
N TRP A 423 -33.27 -14.44 -0.59
CA TRP A 423 -31.97 -13.81 -0.36
C TRP A 423 -31.03 -14.78 0.35
N LEU A 424 -29.73 -14.56 0.17
CA LEU A 424 -28.64 -15.30 0.81
C LEU A 424 -27.52 -14.32 1.14
N ALA A 425 -26.94 -14.44 2.31
CA ALA A 425 -25.72 -13.77 2.67
C ALA A 425 -24.74 -14.76 3.30
N ARG A 426 -23.48 -14.72 2.89
CA ARG A 426 -22.45 -15.62 3.38
C ARG A 426 -21.12 -14.94 3.57
N LEU A 427 -20.43 -15.34 4.64
CA LEU A 427 -19.02 -15.04 4.88
C LEU A 427 -18.22 -16.32 4.61
N VAL A 428 -17.27 -16.27 3.68
CA VAL A 428 -16.45 -17.39 3.24
C VAL A 428 -15.00 -17.11 3.61
N ARG A 429 -14.28 -18.12 4.12
CA ARG A 429 -12.86 -17.98 4.46
C ARG A 429 -12.03 -17.59 3.21
N PRO A 430 -10.99 -16.74 3.35
CA PRO A 430 -10.47 -16.16 4.59
C PRO A 430 -11.21 -14.90 5.10
N GLY A 431 -12.24 -14.42 4.40
CA GLY A 431 -12.95 -13.19 4.79
C GLY A 431 -13.73 -12.52 3.67
N THR A 432 -14.11 -13.27 2.63
CA THR A 432 -14.93 -12.75 1.52
C THR A 432 -16.41 -12.84 1.87
N VAL A 433 -17.20 -11.93 1.31
CA VAL A 433 -18.66 -11.90 1.51
C VAL A 433 -19.36 -12.05 0.17
N GLU A 434 -20.40 -12.87 0.13
CA GLU A 434 -21.36 -12.86 -0.98
C GLU A 434 -22.76 -12.55 -0.45
N LEU A 435 -23.46 -11.65 -1.14
CA LEU A 435 -24.83 -11.27 -0.88
C LEU A 435 -25.62 -11.51 -2.17
N GLN A 436 -26.73 -12.23 -2.09
CA GLN A 436 -27.64 -12.46 -3.19
C GLN A 436 -29.06 -12.04 -2.79
N ALA A 437 -29.80 -11.44 -3.71
CA ALA A 437 -31.20 -11.11 -3.50
C ALA A 437 -32.00 -11.21 -4.80
N THR A 438 -33.21 -11.75 -4.73
CA THR A 438 -34.22 -11.68 -5.80
C THR A 438 -34.62 -10.22 -5.97
N ILE A 439 -34.61 -9.69 -7.20
CA ILE A 439 -34.84 -8.25 -7.47
C ILE A 439 -36.21 -7.94 -8.04
N GLY A 440 -36.98 -8.96 -8.38
CA GLY A 440 -38.32 -8.85 -8.93
C GLY A 440 -38.91 -10.22 -9.21
N GLU A 441 -40.19 -10.26 -9.52
CA GLU A 441 -40.91 -11.46 -9.93
C GLU A 441 -41.88 -11.12 -11.05
N ARG A 442 -42.29 -12.13 -11.82
CA ARG A 442 -43.36 -11.94 -12.79
C ARG A 442 -44.68 -11.78 -12.05
N ILE A 443 -45.45 -10.78 -12.46
CA ILE A 443 -46.81 -10.55 -11.98
C ILE A 443 -47.75 -10.96 -13.11
N ASP A 444 -48.66 -11.88 -12.82
CA ASP A 444 -49.61 -12.45 -13.78
C ASP A 444 -48.92 -12.99 -15.05
N ASP A 445 -49.48 -12.72 -16.23
CA ASP A 445 -48.96 -13.11 -17.54
C ASP A 445 -48.09 -12.02 -18.18
N ASP A 446 -47.61 -11.02 -17.41
CA ASP A 446 -46.79 -9.94 -17.95
C ASP A 446 -45.44 -10.49 -18.46
N PRO A 447 -45.11 -10.30 -19.76
CA PRO A 447 -43.82 -10.70 -20.31
C PRO A 447 -42.64 -9.91 -19.72
N GLU A 448 -42.87 -8.83 -19.00
CA GLU A 448 -41.85 -7.93 -18.43
C GLU A 448 -41.85 -7.96 -16.89
N ILE A 449 -40.66 -7.78 -16.30
CA ILE A 449 -40.47 -7.68 -14.85
C ILE A 449 -40.04 -6.25 -14.54
N ALA A 450 -40.97 -5.43 -14.04
CA ALA A 450 -40.68 -4.05 -13.66
C ALA A 450 -39.94 -4.01 -12.30
N VAL A 451 -38.78 -3.37 -12.27
CA VAL A 451 -37.97 -3.17 -11.06
C VAL A 451 -37.72 -1.68 -10.88
N ASP A 452 -38.02 -1.12 -9.71
CA ASP A 452 -37.64 0.28 -9.42
C ASP A 452 -36.12 0.35 -9.26
N GLY A 453 -35.46 1.09 -10.16
CA GLY A 453 -34.00 1.12 -10.20
C GLY A 453 -33.38 1.83 -8.99
N ARG A 454 -34.07 2.79 -8.37
CA ARG A 454 -33.56 3.44 -7.13
C ARG A 454 -33.69 2.50 -5.94
N ASP A 455 -34.76 1.70 -5.89
CA ASP A 455 -34.90 0.66 -4.88
C ASP A 455 -33.81 -0.40 -5.01
N LEU A 456 -33.47 -0.81 -6.24
CA LEU A 456 -32.37 -1.75 -6.51
C LEU A 456 -31.01 -1.18 -6.07
N GLU A 457 -30.71 0.09 -6.38
CA GLU A 457 -29.48 0.73 -5.90
C GLU A 457 -29.42 0.79 -4.37
N ARG A 458 -30.53 1.17 -3.71
CA ARG A 458 -30.61 1.19 -2.24
C ARG A 458 -30.43 -0.20 -1.64
N LEU A 459 -31.00 -1.22 -2.27
CA LEU A 459 -30.79 -2.61 -1.88
C LEU A 459 -29.31 -2.99 -1.95
N ILE A 460 -28.62 -2.66 -3.04
CA ILE A 460 -27.18 -2.94 -3.21
C ILE A 460 -26.36 -2.19 -2.17
N VAL A 461 -26.51 -0.87 -2.06
CA VAL A 461 -25.73 -0.02 -1.13
C VAL A 461 -25.94 -0.46 0.32
N SER A 462 -27.19 -0.60 0.76
CA SER A 462 -27.48 -0.99 2.14
C SER A 462 -26.95 -2.40 2.47
N SER A 463 -26.97 -3.32 1.49
CA SER A 463 -26.41 -4.65 1.66
C SER A 463 -24.89 -4.62 1.83
N ILE A 464 -24.21 -3.78 1.05
CA ILE A 464 -22.76 -3.57 1.17
C ILE A 464 -22.40 -2.91 2.51
N GLU A 465 -23.18 -1.93 2.97
CA GLU A 465 -22.95 -1.25 4.26
C GLU A 465 -23.13 -2.21 5.45
N ARG A 466 -24.17 -3.07 5.42
CA ARG A 466 -24.35 -4.13 6.43
C ARG A 466 -23.18 -5.10 6.44
N ALA A 467 -22.74 -5.56 5.26
CA ALA A 467 -21.54 -6.39 5.15
C ALA A 467 -20.28 -5.66 5.65
N GLY A 468 -20.17 -4.36 5.41
CA GLY A 468 -19.11 -3.51 5.95
C GLY A 468 -19.07 -3.51 7.48
N SER A 469 -20.22 -3.48 8.14
CA SER A 469 -20.29 -3.60 9.60
C SER A 469 -19.84 -4.98 10.10
N VAL A 470 -20.18 -6.05 9.39
CA VAL A 470 -19.69 -7.41 9.71
C VAL A 470 -18.18 -7.49 9.57
N LEU A 471 -17.64 -7.03 8.44
CA LEU A 471 -16.19 -7.03 8.17
C LEU A 471 -15.44 -6.21 9.20
N LYS A 472 -15.99 -5.07 9.62
CA LYS A 472 -15.42 -4.26 10.71
C LYS A 472 -15.41 -5.01 12.04
N ALA A 473 -16.49 -5.72 12.39
CA ALA A 473 -16.55 -6.52 13.61
C ALA A 473 -15.55 -7.69 13.63
N LEU A 474 -14.97 -8.04 12.48
CA LEU A 474 -13.98 -9.10 12.28
C LEU A 474 -12.56 -8.59 12.00
N ASP A 475 -12.32 -7.28 12.18
CA ASP A 475 -11.03 -6.63 11.92
C ASP A 475 -10.57 -6.69 10.45
N LEU A 476 -11.52 -6.86 9.51
CA LEU A 476 -11.30 -6.88 8.07
C LEU A 476 -11.67 -5.54 7.41
N SER A 477 -11.50 -4.42 8.12
CA SER A 477 -11.77 -3.09 7.58
C SER A 477 -10.67 -2.65 6.61
N GLY A 478 -11.02 -1.84 5.62
CA GLY A 478 -10.08 -1.22 4.69
C GLY A 478 -10.60 -1.22 3.25
N PRO A 479 -9.72 -0.98 2.27
CA PRO A 479 -10.04 -1.11 0.86
C PRO A 479 -10.65 -2.48 0.56
N THR A 480 -11.75 -2.48 -0.18
CA THR A 480 -12.49 -3.70 -0.52
C THR A 480 -12.79 -3.71 -2.01
N THR A 481 -12.41 -4.80 -2.68
CA THR A 481 -12.80 -5.06 -4.06
C THR A 481 -14.27 -5.52 -4.09
N ILE A 482 -15.07 -4.92 -4.97
CA ILE A 482 -16.51 -5.10 -5.09
C ILE A 482 -16.84 -5.58 -6.51
N SER A 483 -17.55 -6.70 -6.61
CA SER A 483 -18.11 -7.21 -7.86
C SER A 483 -19.62 -7.32 -7.76
N ILE A 484 -20.33 -6.78 -8.75
CA ILE A 484 -21.79 -6.81 -8.83
C ILE A 484 -22.18 -7.47 -10.14
N SER A 485 -23.07 -8.46 -10.06
CA SER A 485 -23.63 -9.15 -11.22
C SER A 485 -25.13 -9.37 -11.07
N LEU A 486 -25.82 -9.50 -12.19
CA LEU A 486 -27.25 -9.79 -12.24
C LEU A 486 -27.51 -11.00 -13.12
N MET A 487 -28.39 -11.88 -12.69
CA MET A 487 -28.72 -13.14 -13.37
C MET A 487 -30.23 -13.27 -13.60
N GLY A 488 -30.62 -13.78 -14.77
CA GLY A 488 -32.01 -13.98 -15.17
C GLY A 488 -32.75 -12.67 -15.45
N VAL A 489 -32.03 -11.66 -15.93
CA VAL A 489 -32.54 -10.29 -16.12
C VAL A 489 -33.00 -10.00 -17.55
N GLU A 490 -33.11 -11.02 -18.41
CA GLU A 490 -33.52 -10.86 -19.81
C GLU A 490 -34.89 -10.18 -19.95
N ASP A 491 -35.77 -10.38 -18.98
CA ASP A 491 -37.14 -9.86 -18.91
C ASP A 491 -37.30 -8.61 -18.03
N VAL A 492 -36.21 -8.12 -17.43
CA VAL A 492 -36.26 -7.01 -16.48
C VAL A 492 -36.25 -5.66 -17.21
N ILE A 493 -37.07 -4.73 -16.71
CA ILE A 493 -37.05 -3.30 -17.04
C ILE A 493 -36.80 -2.50 -15.77
N LEU A 494 -35.74 -1.68 -15.77
CA LEU A 494 -35.49 -0.70 -14.72
C LEU A 494 -36.38 0.51 -14.94
N THR A 495 -37.22 0.80 -13.95
CA THR A 495 -38.16 1.90 -13.95
C THR A 495 -37.67 3.04 -13.05
N ARG A 496 -38.10 4.26 -13.38
CA ARG A 496 -37.98 5.46 -12.54
C ARG A 496 -39.24 6.29 -12.67
N ALA A 497 -39.35 7.40 -11.93
CA ALA A 497 -40.55 8.25 -11.91
C ALA A 497 -41.00 8.78 -13.28
N ARG A 498 -40.12 8.85 -14.28
CA ARG A 498 -40.47 9.21 -15.66
C ARG A 498 -40.70 7.93 -16.48
N PRO A 499 -41.74 7.87 -17.33
CA PRO A 499 -41.93 6.76 -18.27
C PRO A 499 -40.72 6.60 -19.18
N GLY A 500 -40.36 5.36 -19.48
CA GLY A 500 -39.21 5.02 -20.32
C GLY A 500 -38.57 3.71 -19.88
N GLY A 501 -37.30 3.53 -20.28
CA GLY A 501 -36.58 2.28 -20.08
C GLY A 501 -36.89 1.27 -21.17
N ARG A 502 -36.09 0.21 -21.22
CA ARG A 502 -36.20 -0.92 -22.14
C ARG A 502 -35.82 -2.19 -21.41
N LYS A 503 -36.37 -3.29 -21.89
CA LYS A 503 -35.99 -4.64 -21.47
C LYS A 503 -34.48 -4.85 -21.67
N ILE A 504 -33.82 -5.40 -20.66
CA ILE A 504 -32.37 -5.63 -20.65
C ILE A 504 -31.95 -6.66 -21.73
N VAL A 505 -32.83 -7.60 -22.08
CA VAL A 505 -32.70 -8.70 -23.08
C VAL A 505 -31.53 -9.67 -22.87
N LYS A 506 -30.53 -9.33 -22.07
CA LYS A 506 -29.39 -10.19 -21.71
C LYS A 506 -29.74 -11.01 -20.47
N PRO A 507 -29.45 -12.32 -20.45
CA PRO A 507 -29.72 -13.16 -19.27
C PRO A 507 -28.73 -12.91 -18.13
N TYR A 508 -27.62 -12.22 -18.40
CA TYR A 508 -26.56 -11.95 -17.43
C TYR A 508 -25.96 -10.57 -17.66
N ILE A 509 -25.71 -9.85 -16.57
CA ILE A 509 -24.92 -8.61 -16.54
C ILE A 509 -23.80 -8.78 -15.52
N GLN A 510 -22.56 -8.55 -15.94
CA GLN A 510 -21.42 -8.32 -15.06
C GLN A 510 -21.08 -6.84 -15.11
N LEU A 511 -21.15 -6.14 -13.98
CA LEU A 511 -20.70 -4.76 -13.88
C LEU A 511 -19.17 -4.73 -13.67
N PRO A 512 -18.49 -3.64 -14.08
CA PRO A 512 -17.06 -3.49 -13.83
C PRO A 512 -16.74 -3.60 -12.35
N VAL A 513 -15.69 -4.35 -12.03
CA VAL A 513 -15.17 -4.47 -10.65
C VAL A 513 -14.60 -3.14 -10.21
N THR A 514 -14.88 -2.74 -8.97
CA THR A 514 -14.37 -1.50 -8.38
C THR A 514 -13.78 -1.75 -7.00
N THR A 515 -13.04 -0.79 -6.46
CA THR A 515 -12.53 -0.82 -5.08
C THR A 515 -13.06 0.37 -4.31
N ALA A 516 -13.69 0.12 -3.16
CA ALA A 516 -14.11 1.17 -2.25
C ALA A 516 -13.11 1.25 -1.07
N PRO A 517 -12.65 2.46 -0.67
CA PRO A 517 -11.75 2.62 0.47
C PRO A 517 -12.42 2.29 1.82
N SER A 518 -13.75 2.37 1.87
CA SER A 518 -14.56 1.99 3.02
C SER A 518 -15.94 1.54 2.55
N LEU A 519 -16.49 0.53 3.21
CA LEU A 519 -17.86 0.05 2.96
C LEU A 519 -18.91 0.73 3.84
N ILE A 520 -18.51 1.43 4.91
CA ILE A 520 -19.44 2.01 5.90
C ILE A 520 -19.69 3.49 5.64
N LYS A 521 -18.80 4.17 4.90
CA LYS A 521 -18.92 5.60 4.59
C LYS A 521 -18.82 5.82 3.09
N GLY A 522 -19.90 6.29 2.48
CA GLY A 522 -19.89 6.80 1.11
C GLY A 522 -19.73 5.74 0.02
N VAL A 523 -20.06 4.47 0.29
CA VAL A 523 -19.88 3.39 -0.68
C VAL A 523 -20.75 3.57 -1.93
N GLY A 524 -21.94 4.16 -1.80
CA GLY A 524 -22.78 4.50 -2.95
C GLY A 524 -22.08 5.40 -3.97
N SER A 525 -21.26 6.36 -3.50
CA SER A 525 -20.48 7.23 -4.39
C SER A 525 -19.39 6.48 -5.16
N ALA A 526 -18.84 5.41 -4.60
CA ALA A 526 -17.86 4.55 -5.26
C ALA A 526 -18.48 3.63 -6.34
N LEU A 527 -19.81 3.54 -6.41
CA LEU A 527 -20.56 2.67 -7.31
C LEU A 527 -21.19 3.40 -8.50
N GLN A 528 -20.82 4.67 -8.73
CA GLN A 528 -21.44 5.49 -9.77
C GLN A 528 -21.36 4.85 -11.16
N GLU A 529 -20.18 4.42 -11.57
CA GLU A 529 -19.99 3.78 -12.88
C GLU A 529 -20.80 2.49 -13.01
N GLN A 530 -20.86 1.67 -11.96
CA GLN A 530 -21.63 0.43 -11.92
C GLN A 530 -23.12 0.72 -12.10
N PHE A 531 -23.65 1.72 -11.40
CA PHE A 531 -25.04 2.12 -11.52
C PHE A 531 -25.35 2.74 -12.88
N ASP A 532 -24.49 3.62 -13.40
CA ASP A 532 -24.66 4.19 -14.74
C ASP A 532 -24.78 3.10 -15.82
N ILE A 533 -23.89 2.10 -15.78
CA ILE A 533 -23.92 0.95 -16.71
C ILE A 533 -25.18 0.11 -16.52
N LEU A 534 -25.61 -0.11 -15.28
CA LEU A 534 -26.86 -0.84 -14.98
C LEU A 534 -28.07 -0.13 -15.59
N TRP A 535 -28.21 1.18 -15.40
CA TRP A 535 -29.29 1.98 -15.99
C TRP A 535 -29.24 1.98 -17.52
N GLN A 536 -28.05 2.14 -18.09
CA GLN A 536 -27.84 2.08 -19.54
C GLN A 536 -28.21 0.71 -20.13
N SER A 537 -27.98 -0.38 -19.39
CA SER A 537 -28.39 -1.73 -19.81
C SER A 537 -29.90 -1.87 -20.00
N SER A 538 -30.69 -1.03 -19.30
CA SER A 538 -32.14 -0.93 -19.45
C SER A 538 -32.55 0.33 -20.23
N GLY A 539 -31.69 0.85 -21.10
CA GLY A 539 -32.05 1.89 -22.08
C GLY A 539 -32.05 3.33 -21.57
N TRP A 540 -31.55 3.59 -20.35
CA TRP A 540 -31.41 4.95 -19.80
C TRP A 540 -30.03 5.52 -20.09
N ALA A 541 -29.91 6.27 -21.19
CA ALA A 541 -28.63 6.80 -21.67
C ALA A 541 -27.96 7.80 -20.70
N ASP A 542 -28.75 8.44 -19.84
CA ASP A 542 -28.32 9.40 -18.84
C ASP A 542 -27.79 8.77 -17.54
N GLY A 543 -27.75 7.43 -17.46
CA GLY A 543 -27.22 6.72 -16.30
C GLY A 543 -28.12 6.81 -15.07
N SER A 544 -27.51 6.67 -13.90
CA SER A 544 -28.21 6.64 -12.62
C SER A 544 -28.78 8.01 -12.25
N PRO A 545 -30.08 8.09 -11.88
CA PRO A 545 -30.71 9.32 -11.42
C PRO A 545 -30.44 9.60 -9.92
N SER A 546 -29.50 8.89 -9.29
CA SER A 546 -29.24 8.97 -7.84
C SER A 546 -28.00 9.79 -7.48
N PHE A 547 -27.32 10.37 -8.45
CA PHE A 547 -26.10 11.16 -8.22
C PHE A 547 -26.34 12.65 -8.41
N GLN A 548 -25.83 13.45 -7.46
CA GLN A 548 -25.75 14.90 -7.56
C GLN A 548 -24.31 15.33 -7.26
N SER A 549 -23.65 15.97 -8.23
CA SER A 549 -22.25 16.39 -8.13
C SER A 549 -21.29 15.26 -7.68
N GLY A 550 -21.53 14.03 -8.14
CA GLY A 550 -20.71 12.86 -7.79
C GLY A 550 -20.99 12.26 -6.39
N THR A 551 -21.98 12.77 -5.67
CA THR A 551 -22.43 12.20 -4.39
C THR A 551 -23.67 11.35 -4.62
N TRP A 552 -23.65 10.10 -4.13
CA TRP A 552 -24.83 9.25 -4.15
C TRP A 552 -25.85 9.71 -3.11
N HIS A 553 -27.09 9.88 -3.53
CA HIS A 553 -28.22 10.20 -2.68
C HIS A 553 -29.26 9.09 -2.82
N ALA A 554 -29.62 8.48 -1.68
CA ALA A 554 -30.63 7.43 -1.61
C ALA A 554 -32.03 7.86 -2.13
N GLY A 555 -32.24 9.16 -2.39
CA GLY A 555 -33.54 9.75 -2.68
C GLY A 555 -34.38 9.90 -1.41
N GLY A 556 -34.92 11.09 -1.15
CA GLY A 556 -35.81 11.34 -0.01
C GLY A 556 -37.17 10.65 -0.15
N ASP A 557 -37.72 10.28 1.02
CA ASP A 557 -39.03 9.70 1.32
C ASP A 557 -40.10 9.69 0.22
N ARG A 558 -40.60 8.50 -0.11
CA ARG A 558 -42.06 8.33 -0.27
C ARG A 558 -42.67 8.15 1.12
N LEU A 559 -43.09 9.24 1.73
CA LEU A 559 -44.06 9.19 2.82
C LEU A 559 -45.35 8.54 2.31
N HIS A 560 -45.72 7.42 2.94
CA HIS A 560 -47.04 6.81 3.04
C HIS A 560 -47.89 6.61 1.77
N GLY A 561 -47.91 5.36 1.30
CA GLY A 561 -49.05 4.78 0.58
C GLY A 561 -49.36 3.41 1.18
N GLY A 562 -50.12 3.39 2.28
CA GLY A 562 -50.82 2.17 2.68
C GLY A 562 -51.89 1.79 1.65
N PRO A 563 -52.39 0.54 1.69
CA PRO A 563 -53.27 0.02 0.65
C PRO A 563 -54.60 0.77 0.61
N SER A 564 -55.11 1.01 -0.61
CA SER A 564 -56.51 1.27 -0.91
C SER A 564 -56.86 0.50 -2.17
#